data_AF-A0A2K6BLF7-F1
#
_entry.id   AF-A0A2K6BLF7-F1
#
_cell.length_a   1.000
_cell.length_b   1.000
_cell.length_c   1.000
_cell.angle_alpha   90.00
_cell.angle_beta   90.00
_cell.angle_gamma   90.00
#
_symmetry.space_group_name_H-M   'P 1'
#
loop_
_entity.id
_entity.type
_entity.pdbx_description
1 polymer ?
#
loop_
_entity_poly.entity_id
_entity_poly.type
_entity_poly.pdbx_seq_one_letter_code
_entity_poly.pdbx_strand_id
1 'polypeptide(L)'
;MSLGIMEEEDLAEYFRLQYGERLLQMLQKLPNVQGQSESPSIRLLEKKKETKIMHHNMLQKKKMFQRRMETLNLRWEELGVKEAQLKAHIQKFEQFIQENDQKRIRAMKKANKERELKRQHMQELSKGKQEMVALRLEHQRLSAKLQDYSIFNKYLEKVVENSEFEEIHEVIARYKTLVSMHHDLMQSAQEGQEKIERAKARLARYMEEKDDEILQQNNELARLQMRFDHARSNVIIWESRWAHIQNTAAKKTLLLGTIKMATLNLFQIVSKQLKEVTEVALEDTHKQLDMIQQFIQDLSDIWAEVKKKEQQQVRV
;
A
#
# COMPACT_ATOMS: atom_id res chain seq x y z
N MET A 1 105.90 137.46 79.88
CA MET A 1 107.07 136.87 80.57
C MET A 1 106.55 135.70 81.40
N SER A 2 106.96 134.45 81.26
CA SER A 2 108.04 133.79 80.52
C SER A 2 107.61 132.31 80.37
N LEU A 3 107.24 131.79 79.18
CA LEU A 3 108.06 131.13 78.13
C LEU A 3 108.77 129.83 78.56
N GLY A 4 108.43 128.74 77.85
CA GLY A 4 109.06 127.40 77.86
C GLY A 4 108.05 126.29 77.50
N ILE A 5 107.45 126.29 76.30
CA ILE A 5 107.78 125.47 75.09
C ILE A 5 107.48 123.96 75.22
N MET A 6 106.44 123.49 74.49
CA MET A 6 106.33 122.27 73.65
C MET A 6 104.88 122.21 73.12
N GLU A 7 104.57 122.39 71.83
CA GLU A 7 104.64 121.52 70.62
C GLU A 7 103.23 121.05 70.16
N GLU A 8 103.04 120.95 68.84
CA GLU A 8 101.81 121.15 68.03
C GLU A 8 100.59 120.23 68.28
N GLU A 9 100.67 119.22 69.15
CA GLU A 9 99.60 118.22 69.31
C GLU A 9 98.47 118.64 70.29
N ASP A 10 98.75 119.52 71.25
CA ASP A 10 97.73 119.95 72.22
C ASP A 10 96.80 121.06 71.70
N LEU A 11 97.14 121.72 70.58
CA LEU A 11 96.23 122.66 69.91
C LEU A 11 94.94 121.96 69.47
N ALA A 12 95.05 120.70 69.04
CA ALA A 12 93.90 119.90 68.63
C ALA A 12 93.01 119.51 69.83
N GLU A 13 93.59 119.36 71.01
CA GLU A 13 92.85 119.10 72.25
C GLU A 13 92.16 120.38 72.77
N TYR A 14 92.80 121.54 72.62
CA TYR A 14 92.18 122.84 72.87
C TYR A 14 90.95 123.07 71.98
N PHE A 15 91.02 122.73 70.68
CA PHE A 15 89.85 122.84 69.79
C PHE A 15 88.77 121.81 70.10
N ARG A 16 89.10 120.58 70.51
CA ARG A 16 88.09 119.58 70.88
C ARG A 16 87.36 119.92 72.18
N LEU A 17 88.06 120.44 73.20
CA LEU A 17 87.39 120.97 74.40
C LEU A 17 86.45 122.13 74.03
N GLN A 18 86.87 123.02 73.14
CA GLN A 18 86.07 124.20 72.83
C GLN A 18 84.92 123.94 71.84
N TYR A 19 85.01 122.92 70.98
CA TYR A 19 83.89 122.50 70.14
C TYR A 19 82.91 121.57 70.86
N GLY A 20 83.39 120.70 71.76
CA GLY A 20 82.53 119.81 72.54
C GLY A 20 81.63 120.57 73.51
N GLU A 21 82.20 121.51 74.27
CA GLU A 21 81.41 122.34 75.19
C GLU A 21 80.52 123.36 74.44
N ARG A 22 80.92 123.82 73.26
CA ARG A 22 80.13 124.77 72.46
C ARG A 22 79.02 124.11 71.64
N LEU A 23 79.15 122.85 71.20
CA LEU A 23 78.04 122.10 70.57
C LEU A 23 76.97 121.70 71.60
N LEU A 24 77.38 121.32 72.81
CA LEU A 24 76.45 121.02 73.89
C LEU A 24 75.78 122.31 74.43
N GLN A 25 76.47 123.45 74.47
CA GLN A 25 75.84 124.75 74.80
C GLN A 25 74.99 125.35 73.65
N MET A 26 75.26 125.03 72.37
CA MET A 26 74.37 125.45 71.26
C MET A 26 73.08 124.63 71.18
N LEU A 27 73.07 123.39 71.67
CA LEU A 27 71.83 122.63 71.87
C LEU A 27 71.01 123.12 73.09
N GLN A 28 71.59 124.02 73.90
CA GLN A 28 70.92 124.82 74.92
C GLN A 28 70.27 126.12 74.37
N LYS A 29 70.04 126.24 73.05
CA LYS A 29 69.30 127.38 72.43
C LYS A 29 68.22 127.00 71.41
N LEU A 30 67.52 125.88 71.59
CA LEU A 30 66.29 125.55 70.85
C LEU A 30 65.18 125.04 71.79
N PRO A 31 64.24 125.89 72.23
CA PRO A 31 62.92 125.46 72.68
C PRO A 31 62.06 125.26 71.42
N ASN A 32 61.82 124.01 71.01
CA ASN A 32 61.02 123.69 69.83
C ASN A 32 59.52 123.74 70.18
N VAL A 33 58.95 124.92 69.90
CA VAL A 33 57.53 125.25 69.91
C VAL A 33 56.79 124.33 68.94
N GLN A 34 56.02 123.38 69.47
CA GLN A 34 55.03 122.64 68.70
C GLN A 34 53.83 123.55 68.44
N GLY A 35 53.76 124.09 67.23
CA GLY A 35 52.53 124.68 66.71
C GLY A 35 52.67 126.11 66.24
N GLN A 36 52.80 126.25 64.92
CA GLN A 36 52.37 127.39 64.10
C GLN A 36 53.28 128.64 64.09
N SER A 37 54.20 128.72 63.12
CA SER A 37 53.95 129.48 61.89
C SER A 37 55.12 129.29 60.92
N GLU A 38 54.99 128.28 60.07
CA GLU A 38 55.93 128.03 59.00
C GLU A 38 55.72 129.01 57.84
N SER A 39 56.80 129.68 57.45
CA SER A 39 56.94 130.46 56.21
C SER A 39 56.28 129.73 55.02
N PRO A 40 55.62 130.44 54.07
CA PRO A 40 54.98 129.84 52.89
C PRO A 40 55.86 128.84 52.13
N SER A 41 57.18 129.02 52.19
CA SER A 41 58.16 128.11 51.60
C SER A 41 58.24 126.76 52.35
N ILE A 42 58.11 126.74 53.68
CA ILE A 42 58.17 125.52 54.52
C ILE A 42 56.82 124.80 54.50
N ARG A 43 55.68 125.51 54.58
CA ARG A 43 54.34 124.89 54.50
C ARG A 43 54.07 124.22 53.16
N LEU A 44 54.62 124.77 52.07
CA LEU A 44 54.57 124.17 50.74
C LEU A 44 55.48 122.93 50.65
N LEU A 45 56.62 122.93 51.36
CA LEU A 45 57.51 121.77 51.52
C LEU A 45 56.86 120.66 52.37
N GLU A 46 56.15 121.00 53.44
CA GLU A 46 55.41 120.05 54.29
C GLU A 46 54.19 119.48 53.59
N LYS A 47 53.34 120.28 52.93
CA LYS A 47 52.25 119.76 52.08
C LYS A 47 52.78 118.89 50.94
N LYS A 48 53.95 119.21 50.39
CA LYS A 48 54.63 118.38 49.39
C LYS A 48 55.23 117.10 50.01
N LYS A 49 55.60 117.11 51.29
CA LYS A 49 56.02 115.94 52.07
C LYS A 49 54.83 115.06 52.45
N GLU A 50 53.72 115.63 52.92
CA GLU A 50 52.47 114.93 53.24
C GLU A 50 51.80 114.33 52.01
N THR A 51 51.72 115.07 50.90
CA THR A 51 51.22 114.49 49.64
C THR A 51 52.13 113.37 49.14
N LYS A 52 53.46 113.48 49.31
CA LYS A 52 54.38 112.36 49.06
C LYS A 52 54.14 111.17 49.99
N ILE A 53 53.89 111.39 51.29
CA ILE A 53 53.63 110.32 52.27
C ILE A 53 52.25 109.67 52.01
N MET A 54 51.21 110.45 51.77
CA MET A 54 49.87 109.96 51.44
C MET A 54 49.87 109.21 50.10
N HIS A 55 50.58 109.73 49.10
CA HIS A 55 50.80 109.04 47.84
C HIS A 55 51.57 107.74 48.05
N HIS A 56 52.58 107.73 48.91
CA HIS A 56 53.31 106.52 49.31
C HIS A 56 52.40 105.49 49.98
N ASN A 57 51.55 105.89 50.93
CA ASN A 57 50.60 105.02 51.63
C ASN A 57 49.49 104.49 50.72
N MET A 58 48.97 105.32 49.80
CA MET A 58 48.01 104.90 48.79
C MET A 58 48.67 103.90 47.82
N LEU A 59 49.92 104.14 47.41
CA LEU A 59 50.70 103.17 46.64
C LEU A 59 50.87 101.86 47.41
N GLN A 60 51.16 101.92 48.71
CA GLN A 60 51.26 100.72 49.54
C GLN A 60 49.93 99.97 49.65
N LYS A 61 48.80 100.64 49.88
CA LYS A 61 47.48 99.99 49.91
C LYS A 61 47.08 99.42 48.55
N LYS A 62 47.38 100.13 47.45
CA LYS A 62 47.16 99.63 46.09
C LYS A 62 48.02 98.38 45.83
N LYS A 63 49.30 98.41 46.23
CA LYS A 63 50.20 97.23 46.17
C LYS A 63 49.69 96.07 47.03
N MET A 64 49.15 96.34 48.22
CA MET A 64 48.60 95.30 49.11
C MET A 64 47.31 94.68 48.56
N PHE A 65 46.40 95.50 48.03
CA PHE A 65 45.19 95.02 47.37
C PHE A 65 45.53 94.21 46.11
N GLN A 66 46.49 94.71 45.32
CA GLN A 66 46.98 94.03 44.13
C GLN A 66 47.59 92.66 44.48
N ARG A 67 48.45 92.58 45.50
CA ARG A 67 48.97 91.30 46.04
C ARG A 67 47.87 90.35 46.53
N ARG A 68 46.84 90.87 47.21
CA ARG A 68 45.71 90.06 47.70
C ARG A 68 44.84 89.55 46.54
N MET A 69 44.62 90.38 45.53
CA MET A 69 43.90 90.00 44.32
C MET A 69 44.69 88.96 43.52
N GLU A 70 46.01 89.13 43.40
CA GLU A 70 46.91 88.13 42.82
C GLU A 70 46.81 86.80 43.58
N THR A 71 46.82 86.81 44.92
CA THR A 71 46.68 85.59 45.74
C THR A 71 45.32 84.91 45.55
N LEU A 72 44.23 85.69 45.49
CA LEU A 72 42.89 85.16 45.22
C LEU A 72 42.78 84.61 43.81
N ASN A 73 43.37 85.28 42.82
CA ASN A 73 43.37 84.82 41.44
C ASN A 73 44.16 83.50 41.30
N LEU A 74 45.33 83.41 41.94
CA LEU A 74 46.10 82.16 42.03
C LEU A 74 45.27 81.03 42.67
N ARG A 75 44.52 81.33 43.74
CA ARG A 75 43.67 80.32 44.41
C ARG A 75 42.47 79.89 43.56
N TRP A 76 41.88 80.80 42.78
CA TRP A 76 40.83 80.48 41.81
C TRP A 76 41.38 79.64 40.66
N GLU A 77 42.56 79.97 40.15
CA GLU A 77 43.27 79.16 39.15
C GLU A 77 43.58 77.75 39.71
N GLU A 78 44.09 77.63 40.94
CA GLU A 78 44.31 76.35 41.60
C GLU A 78 43.03 75.51 41.78
N LEU A 79 41.92 76.15 42.15
CA LEU A 79 40.63 75.46 42.28
C LEU A 79 40.11 75.01 40.91
N GLY A 80 40.26 75.83 39.87
CA GLY A 80 39.92 75.45 38.49
C GLY A 80 40.76 74.27 38.01
N VAL A 81 42.06 74.24 38.32
CA VAL A 81 42.95 73.11 38.03
C VAL A 81 42.50 71.86 38.80
N LYS A 82 42.15 71.96 40.09
CA LYS A 82 41.67 70.83 40.90
C LYS A 82 40.31 70.30 40.41
N GLU A 83 39.39 71.16 40.02
CA GLU A 83 38.11 70.76 39.44
C GLU A 83 38.30 70.04 38.10
N ALA A 84 39.15 70.58 37.22
CA ALA A 84 39.51 69.94 35.95
C ALA A 84 40.17 68.57 36.17
N GLN A 85 41.06 68.45 37.16
CA GLN A 85 41.66 67.18 37.57
C GLN A 85 40.59 66.18 38.05
N LEU A 86 39.65 66.60 38.90
CA LEU A 86 38.60 65.71 39.40
C LEU A 86 37.67 65.25 38.28
N LYS A 87 37.26 66.15 37.37
CA LYS A 87 36.48 65.79 36.18
C LYS A 87 37.22 64.78 35.30
N ALA A 88 38.53 65.00 35.07
CA ALA A 88 39.36 64.05 34.33
C ALA A 88 39.47 62.69 35.05
N HIS A 89 39.56 62.67 36.39
CA HIS A 89 39.56 61.42 37.16
C HIS A 89 38.22 60.68 37.08
N ILE A 90 37.09 61.38 37.20
CA ILE A 90 35.75 60.78 37.06
C ILE A 90 35.58 60.18 35.67
N GLN A 91 35.96 60.91 34.61
CA GLN A 91 35.88 60.40 33.24
C GLN A 91 36.76 59.15 33.03
N LYS A 92 37.98 59.14 33.58
CA LYS A 92 38.85 57.95 33.56
C LYS A 92 38.24 56.78 34.34
N PHE A 93 37.59 57.05 35.48
CA PHE A 93 36.94 56.02 36.29
C PHE A 93 35.73 55.43 35.57
N GLU A 94 34.92 56.27 34.94
CA GLU A 94 33.77 55.84 34.14
C GLU A 94 34.23 54.99 32.95
N GLN A 95 35.27 55.42 32.22
CA GLN A 95 35.90 54.61 31.17
C GLN A 95 36.40 53.26 31.71
N PHE A 96 37.06 53.24 32.86
CA PHE A 96 37.52 52.00 33.50
C PHE A 96 36.37 51.05 33.85
N ILE A 97 35.26 51.56 34.39
CA ILE A 97 34.07 50.76 34.71
C ILE A 97 33.44 50.20 33.42
N GLN A 98 33.30 51.02 32.38
CA GLN A 98 32.77 50.58 31.08
C GLN A 98 33.67 49.50 30.45
N GLU A 99 35.00 49.69 30.45
CA GLU A 99 35.94 48.70 29.95
C GLU A 99 35.91 47.39 30.74
N ASN A 100 35.80 47.48 32.07
CA ASN A 100 35.71 46.30 32.93
C ASN A 100 34.41 45.52 32.68
N ASP A 101 33.28 46.22 32.58
CA ASP A 101 32.01 45.57 32.25
C ASP A 101 32.03 44.97 30.84
N GLN A 102 32.66 45.62 29.86
CA GLN A 102 32.90 45.02 28.54
C GLN A 102 33.79 43.76 28.61
N LYS A 103 34.82 43.74 29.46
CA LYS A 103 35.65 42.54 29.70
C LYS A 103 34.81 41.43 30.34
N ARG A 104 33.98 41.76 31.34
CA ARG A 104 33.04 40.83 31.99
C ARG A 104 32.04 40.25 30.99
N ILE A 105 31.40 41.08 30.17
CA ILE A 105 30.45 40.66 29.13
C ILE A 105 31.14 39.76 28.11
N ARG A 106 32.35 40.12 27.65
CA ARG A 106 33.12 39.28 26.71
C ARG A 106 33.46 37.91 27.31
N ALA A 107 33.94 37.88 28.55
CA ALA A 107 34.22 36.64 29.26
C ALA A 107 32.96 35.77 29.44
N MET A 108 31.84 36.37 29.83
CA MET A 108 30.55 35.68 29.97
C MET A 108 30.05 35.13 28.63
N LYS A 109 30.12 35.90 27.54
CA LYS A 109 29.76 35.43 26.20
C LYS A 109 30.63 34.25 25.76
N LYS A 110 31.95 34.32 26.00
CA LYS A 110 32.88 33.22 25.67
C LYS A 110 32.55 31.96 26.48
N ALA A 111 32.34 32.09 27.79
CA ALA A 111 31.98 30.97 28.66
C ALA A 111 30.64 30.33 28.26
N ASN A 112 29.63 31.14 27.91
CA ASN A 112 28.34 30.63 27.45
C ASN A 112 28.45 29.93 26.09
N LYS A 113 29.23 30.47 25.14
CA LYS A 113 29.47 29.81 23.86
C LYS A 113 30.18 28.47 24.03
N GLU A 114 31.15 28.39 24.94
CA GLU A 114 31.86 27.15 25.25
C GLU A 114 30.98 26.11 25.94
N ARG A 115 30.10 26.53 26.86
CA ARG A 115 29.09 25.66 27.47
C ARG A 115 28.11 25.10 26.44
N GLU A 116 27.66 25.94 25.50
CA GLU A 116 26.74 25.51 24.45
C GLU A 116 27.40 24.52 23.48
N LEU A 117 28.63 24.81 23.03
CA LEU A 117 29.42 23.87 22.22
C LEU A 117 29.63 22.54 22.93
N LYS A 118 29.97 22.57 24.23
CA LYS A 118 30.10 21.35 25.03
C LYS A 118 28.79 20.56 25.09
N ARG A 119 27.65 21.22 25.22
CA ARG A 119 26.33 20.58 25.22
C ARG A 119 26.03 19.93 23.88
N GLN A 120 26.31 20.61 22.77
CA GLN A 120 26.14 20.06 21.41
C GLN A 120 27.00 18.81 21.20
N HIS A 121 28.30 18.90 21.48
CA HIS A 121 29.20 17.75 21.37
C HIS A 121 28.83 16.60 22.30
N MET A 122 28.30 16.86 23.50
CA MET A 122 27.83 15.81 24.40
C MET A 122 26.59 15.10 23.85
N GLN A 123 25.68 15.82 23.20
CA GLN A 123 24.52 15.22 22.54
C GLN A 123 24.94 14.38 21.33
N GLU A 124 25.84 14.89 20.48
CA GLU A 124 26.41 14.15 19.35
C GLU A 124 27.13 12.88 19.82
N LEU A 125 27.94 12.97 20.86
CA LEU A 125 28.62 11.82 21.46
C LEU A 125 27.62 10.79 21.99
N SER A 126 26.53 11.23 22.63
CA SER A 126 25.49 10.33 23.11
C SER A 126 24.78 9.61 21.97
N LYS A 127 24.43 10.32 20.89
CA LYS A 127 23.83 9.73 19.68
C LYS A 127 24.76 8.73 19.03
N GLY A 128 26.02 9.11 18.79
CA GLY A 128 27.02 8.21 18.21
C GLY A 128 27.26 6.96 19.06
N LYS A 129 27.25 7.08 20.40
CA LYS A 129 27.32 5.91 21.29
C LYS A 129 26.13 4.98 21.15
N GLN A 130 24.91 5.52 21.05
CA GLN A 130 23.70 4.71 20.85
C GLN A 130 23.71 3.99 19.50
N GLU A 131 24.08 4.69 18.42
CA GLU A 131 24.23 4.12 17.09
C GLU A 131 25.27 3.01 17.05
N MET A 132 26.42 3.22 17.72
CA MET A 132 27.47 2.20 17.80
C MET A 132 26.99 0.95 18.54
N VAL A 133 26.19 1.09 19.60
CA VAL A 133 25.59 -0.06 20.29
C VAL A 133 24.58 -0.77 19.39
N ALA A 134 23.70 -0.04 18.71
CA ALA A 134 22.72 -0.62 17.79
C ALA A 134 23.40 -1.39 16.64
N LEU A 135 24.43 -0.81 16.03
CA LEU A 135 25.21 -1.46 14.97
C LEU A 135 25.93 -2.71 15.48
N ARG A 136 26.46 -2.71 16.71
CA ARG A 136 27.07 -3.91 17.30
C ARG A 136 26.05 -5.03 17.51
N LEU A 137 24.84 -4.70 17.96
CA LEU A 137 23.77 -5.69 18.12
C LEU A 137 23.34 -6.27 16.78
N GLU A 138 23.17 -5.44 15.76
CA GLU A 138 22.86 -5.92 14.40
C GLU A 138 23.98 -6.79 13.83
N HIS A 139 25.25 -6.39 14.01
CA HIS A 139 26.38 -7.21 13.60
C HIS A 139 26.40 -8.56 14.32
N GLN A 140 26.16 -8.60 15.64
CA GLN A 140 26.07 -9.85 16.39
C GLN A 140 24.93 -10.74 15.89
N ARG A 141 23.75 -10.15 15.63
CA ARG A 141 22.59 -10.86 15.08
C ARG A 141 22.88 -11.46 13.70
N LEU A 142 23.51 -10.69 12.82
CA LEU A 142 23.88 -11.15 11.47
C LEU A 142 24.98 -12.22 11.53
N SER A 143 25.98 -12.04 12.40
CA SER A 143 27.05 -13.01 12.60
C SER A 143 26.53 -14.35 13.13
N ALA A 144 25.59 -14.33 14.09
CA ALA A 144 24.94 -15.55 14.58
C ALA A 144 24.20 -16.27 13.45
N LYS A 145 23.40 -15.55 12.65
CA LYS A 145 22.74 -16.13 11.48
C LYS A 145 23.72 -16.72 10.48
N LEU A 146 24.82 -16.04 10.20
CA LEU A 146 25.82 -16.52 9.26
C LEU A 146 26.50 -17.81 9.77
N GLN A 147 26.69 -17.91 11.09
CA GLN A 147 27.16 -19.14 11.74
C GLN A 147 26.14 -20.27 11.62
N ASP A 148 24.85 -20.00 11.87
CA ASP A 148 23.77 -20.98 11.69
C ASP A 148 23.71 -21.49 10.24
N TYR A 149 23.87 -20.59 9.27
CA TYR A 149 23.85 -20.94 7.85
C TYR A 149 25.15 -21.57 7.33
N SER A 150 26.23 -21.56 8.11
CA SER A 150 27.53 -22.09 7.69
C SER A 150 27.49 -23.57 7.32
N ILE A 151 26.60 -24.34 7.96
CA ILE A 151 26.42 -25.78 7.66
C ILE A 151 25.88 -25.97 6.24
N PHE A 152 24.90 -25.17 5.83
CA PHE A 152 24.34 -25.23 4.48
C PHE A 152 25.33 -24.74 3.44
N ASN A 153 26.12 -23.70 3.76
CA ASN A 153 27.16 -23.23 2.85
C ASN A 153 28.21 -24.32 2.61
N LYS A 154 28.74 -24.95 3.68
CA LYS A 154 29.70 -26.07 3.57
C LYS A 154 29.13 -27.26 2.81
N TYR A 155 27.84 -27.56 3.02
CA TYR A 155 27.16 -28.59 2.24
C TYR A 155 27.12 -28.23 0.75
N LEU A 156 26.75 -26.99 0.42
CA LEU A 156 26.68 -26.53 -0.98
C LEU A 156 28.06 -26.45 -1.64
N GLU A 157 29.10 -26.03 -0.92
CA GLU A 157 30.49 -26.10 -1.36
C GLU A 157 30.85 -27.54 -1.74
N LYS A 158 30.52 -28.52 -0.88
CA LYS A 158 30.73 -29.93 -1.17
C LYS A 158 29.91 -30.42 -2.36
N VAL A 159 28.68 -29.91 -2.57
CA VAL A 159 27.88 -30.25 -3.76
C VAL A 159 28.57 -29.73 -5.02
N VAL A 160 29.06 -28.49 -4.99
CA VAL A 160 29.84 -27.89 -6.09
C VAL A 160 31.07 -28.74 -6.40
N GLU A 161 31.87 -29.10 -5.39
CA GLU A 161 33.06 -29.96 -5.53
C GLU A 161 32.78 -31.32 -6.21
N ASN A 162 31.58 -31.87 -6.01
CA ASN A 162 31.19 -33.17 -6.55
C ASN A 162 30.31 -33.06 -7.81
N SER A 163 30.21 -31.87 -8.41
CA SER A 163 29.35 -31.60 -9.56
C SER A 163 30.09 -30.90 -10.70
N GLU A 164 29.41 -30.72 -11.83
CA GLU A 164 29.93 -29.98 -12.99
C GLU A 164 29.80 -28.45 -12.84
N PHE A 165 29.22 -27.97 -11.73
CA PHE A 165 29.00 -26.54 -11.50
C PHE A 165 30.24 -25.91 -10.85
N GLU A 166 30.57 -24.68 -11.23
CA GLU A 166 31.71 -23.96 -10.67
C GLU A 166 31.33 -23.20 -9.39
N GLU A 167 30.08 -22.74 -9.30
CA GLU A 167 29.61 -21.93 -8.19
C GLU A 167 28.29 -22.42 -7.58
N ILE A 168 28.12 -22.17 -6.28
CA ILE A 168 26.92 -22.54 -5.51
C ILE A 168 25.65 -21.92 -6.13
N HIS A 169 25.75 -20.70 -6.66
CA HIS A 169 24.60 -20.00 -7.21
C HIS A 169 24.06 -20.71 -8.47
N GLU A 170 24.93 -21.37 -9.25
CA GLU A 170 24.54 -22.15 -10.43
C GLU A 170 23.76 -23.40 -10.03
N VAL A 171 24.21 -24.10 -8.97
CA VAL A 171 23.50 -25.25 -8.38
C VAL A 171 22.09 -24.83 -7.94
N ILE A 172 21.99 -23.69 -7.24
CA ILE A 172 20.70 -23.16 -6.78
C ILE A 172 19.80 -22.78 -7.97
N ALA A 173 20.36 -22.13 -8.99
CA ALA A 173 19.62 -21.75 -10.19
C ALA A 173 19.09 -23.00 -10.91
N ARG A 174 19.94 -24.00 -11.12
CA ARG A 174 19.55 -25.29 -11.72
C ARG A 174 18.47 -25.98 -10.91
N TYR A 175 18.62 -26.03 -9.59
CA TYR A 175 17.61 -26.61 -8.71
C TYR A 175 16.27 -25.90 -8.84
N LYS A 176 16.24 -24.57 -8.83
CA LYS A 176 15.01 -23.78 -9.01
C LYS A 176 14.34 -24.06 -10.35
N THR A 177 15.11 -24.09 -11.44
CA THR A 177 14.59 -24.43 -12.77
C THR A 177 14.05 -25.85 -12.80
N LEU A 178 14.75 -26.81 -12.19
CA LEU A 178 14.31 -28.21 -12.15
C LEU A 178 13.02 -28.38 -11.34
N VAL A 179 12.91 -27.72 -10.18
CA VAL A 179 11.69 -27.73 -9.36
C VAL A 179 10.51 -27.11 -10.12
N SER A 180 10.73 -25.98 -10.80
CA SER A 180 9.71 -25.35 -11.64
C SER A 180 9.25 -26.29 -12.76
N MET A 181 10.19 -26.84 -13.53
CA MET A 181 9.88 -27.78 -14.61
C MET A 181 9.18 -29.04 -14.08
N HIS A 182 9.60 -29.56 -12.92
CA HIS A 182 8.94 -30.70 -12.29
C HIS A 182 7.49 -30.39 -11.92
N HIS A 183 7.23 -29.20 -11.38
CA HIS A 183 5.87 -28.76 -11.08
C HIS A 183 5.02 -28.65 -12.34
N ASP A 184 5.55 -28.02 -13.39
CA ASP A 184 4.85 -27.85 -14.68
C ASP A 184 4.55 -29.21 -15.33
N LEU A 185 5.51 -30.14 -15.31
CA LEU A 185 5.33 -31.50 -15.82
C LEU A 185 4.29 -32.28 -15.02
N MET A 186 4.32 -32.17 -13.68
CA MET A 186 3.32 -32.81 -12.81
C MET A 186 1.92 -32.29 -13.09
N GLN A 187 1.77 -30.97 -13.25
CA GLN A 187 0.48 -30.37 -13.60
C GLN A 187 0.00 -30.85 -14.97
N SER A 188 0.87 -30.83 -15.98
CA SER A 188 0.52 -31.29 -17.33
C SER A 188 0.12 -32.78 -17.35
N ALA A 189 0.84 -33.62 -16.61
CA ALA A 189 0.52 -35.04 -16.45
C ALA A 189 -0.84 -35.23 -15.78
N GLN A 190 -1.14 -34.47 -14.73
CA GLN A 190 -2.44 -34.51 -14.06
C GLN A 190 -3.57 -34.08 -15.01
N GLU A 191 -3.41 -32.98 -15.73
CA GLU A 191 -4.40 -32.52 -16.71
C GLU A 191 -4.62 -33.54 -17.84
N GLY A 192 -3.55 -34.19 -18.30
CA GLY A 192 -3.60 -35.28 -19.26
C GLY A 192 -4.41 -36.47 -18.73
N GLN A 193 -4.13 -36.89 -17.50
CA GLN A 193 -4.85 -37.97 -16.83
C GLN A 193 -6.34 -37.63 -16.67
N GLU A 194 -6.68 -36.42 -16.25
CA GLU A 194 -8.08 -36.00 -16.15
C GLU A 194 -8.79 -35.98 -17.50
N LYS A 195 -8.10 -35.59 -18.59
CA LYS A 195 -8.66 -35.67 -19.95
C LYS A 195 -8.96 -37.12 -20.35
N ILE A 196 -8.06 -38.05 -20.04
CA ILE A 196 -8.24 -39.49 -20.29
C ILE A 196 -9.42 -40.02 -19.48
N GLU A 197 -9.50 -39.73 -18.19
CA GLU A 197 -10.60 -40.20 -17.33
C GLU A 197 -11.95 -39.61 -17.76
N ARG A 198 -11.99 -38.33 -18.15
CA ARG A 198 -13.21 -37.73 -18.74
C ARG A 198 -13.61 -38.40 -20.05
N ALA A 199 -12.64 -38.78 -20.90
CA ALA A 199 -12.92 -39.49 -22.15
C ALA A 199 -13.43 -40.92 -21.89
N LYS A 200 -12.82 -41.65 -20.97
CA LYS A 200 -13.28 -42.99 -20.53
C LYS A 200 -14.70 -42.92 -19.97
N ALA A 201 -14.99 -41.95 -19.11
CA ALA A 201 -16.33 -41.77 -18.54
C ALA A 201 -17.38 -41.48 -19.61
N ARG A 202 -17.06 -40.65 -20.62
CA ARG A 202 -17.95 -40.41 -21.77
C ARG A 202 -18.18 -41.67 -22.59
N LEU A 203 -17.12 -42.45 -22.84
CA LEU A 203 -17.23 -43.70 -23.59
C LEU A 203 -18.09 -44.73 -22.84
N ALA A 204 -17.88 -44.88 -21.52
CA ALA A 204 -18.66 -45.79 -20.69
C ALA A 204 -20.16 -45.45 -20.72
N ARG A 205 -20.51 -44.16 -20.57
CA ARG A 205 -21.91 -43.71 -20.69
C ARG A 205 -22.49 -44.00 -22.07
N TYR A 206 -21.74 -43.70 -23.12
CA TYR A 206 -22.19 -43.97 -24.49
C TYR A 206 -22.41 -45.47 -24.73
N MET A 207 -21.54 -46.32 -24.21
CA MET A 207 -21.72 -47.77 -24.30
C MET A 207 -22.97 -48.23 -23.56
N GLU A 208 -23.19 -47.76 -22.33
CA GLU A 208 -24.40 -48.07 -21.54
C GLU A 208 -25.68 -47.63 -22.28
N GLU A 209 -25.70 -46.40 -22.80
CA GLU A 209 -26.81 -45.88 -23.62
C GLU A 209 -27.06 -46.75 -24.87
N LYS A 210 -25.99 -47.22 -25.54
CA LYS A 210 -26.13 -48.10 -26.72
C LYS A 210 -26.55 -49.51 -26.38
N ASP A 211 -26.09 -50.06 -25.26
CA ASP A 211 -26.52 -51.37 -24.78
C ASP A 211 -28.01 -51.33 -24.41
N ASP A 212 -28.48 -50.25 -23.78
CA ASP A 212 -29.90 -50.02 -23.50
C ASP A 212 -30.73 -49.88 -24.78
N GLU A 213 -30.25 -49.12 -25.78
CA GLU A 213 -30.91 -49.03 -27.10
C GLU A 213 -31.01 -50.40 -27.78
N ILE A 214 -29.95 -51.22 -27.73
CA ILE A 214 -29.94 -52.58 -28.29
C ILE A 214 -30.97 -53.46 -27.57
N LEU A 215 -31.03 -53.39 -26.23
CA LEU A 215 -32.01 -54.14 -25.45
C LEU A 215 -33.44 -53.74 -25.80
N GLN A 216 -33.69 -52.43 -25.97
CA GLN A 216 -35.01 -51.94 -26.39
C GLN A 216 -35.39 -52.47 -27.79
N GLN A 217 -34.48 -52.39 -28.77
CA GLN A 217 -34.72 -52.89 -30.12
C GLN A 217 -34.94 -54.41 -30.14
N ASN A 218 -34.20 -55.16 -29.32
CA ASN A 218 -34.36 -56.61 -29.19
C ASN A 218 -35.76 -56.97 -28.64
N ASN A 219 -36.20 -56.26 -27.60
CA ASN A 219 -37.55 -56.42 -27.05
C ASN A 219 -38.64 -56.11 -28.09
N GLU A 220 -38.45 -55.05 -28.90
CA GLU A 220 -39.37 -54.74 -29.99
C GLU A 220 -39.39 -55.83 -31.06
N LEU A 221 -38.22 -56.34 -31.44
CA LEU A 221 -38.07 -57.43 -32.40
C LEU A 221 -38.79 -58.69 -31.90
N ALA A 222 -38.59 -59.08 -30.65
CA ALA A 222 -39.27 -60.21 -30.04
C ALA A 222 -40.80 -60.03 -30.05
N ARG A 223 -41.29 -58.83 -29.76
CA ARG A 223 -42.72 -58.50 -29.81
C ARG A 223 -43.28 -58.62 -31.23
N LEU A 224 -42.55 -58.11 -32.23
CA LEU A 224 -42.94 -58.20 -33.64
C LEU A 224 -42.94 -59.66 -34.12
N GLN A 225 -41.93 -60.43 -33.75
CA GLN A 225 -41.81 -61.86 -34.06
C GLN A 225 -43.00 -62.64 -33.50
N MET A 226 -43.35 -62.42 -32.23
CA MET A 226 -44.51 -63.06 -31.60
C MET A 226 -45.82 -62.72 -32.34
N ARG A 227 -46.01 -61.46 -32.76
CA ARG A 227 -47.18 -61.06 -33.56
C ARG A 227 -47.19 -61.73 -34.93
N PHE A 228 -46.03 -61.82 -35.58
CA PHE A 228 -45.89 -62.49 -36.86
C PHE A 228 -46.22 -63.98 -36.74
N ASP A 229 -45.67 -64.68 -35.76
CA ASP A 229 -45.93 -66.11 -35.54
C ASP A 229 -47.40 -66.38 -35.21
N HIS A 230 -48.04 -65.50 -34.43
CA HIS A 230 -49.48 -65.58 -34.16
C HIS A 230 -50.32 -65.38 -35.43
N ALA A 231 -49.99 -64.36 -36.25
CA ALA A 231 -50.67 -64.14 -37.53
C ALA A 231 -50.49 -65.32 -38.49
N ARG A 232 -49.25 -65.86 -38.57
CA ARG A 232 -48.94 -67.05 -39.38
C ARG A 232 -49.74 -68.27 -38.94
N SER A 233 -49.83 -68.52 -37.63
CA SER A 233 -50.64 -69.60 -37.07
C SER A 233 -52.11 -69.46 -37.46
N ASN A 234 -52.66 -68.24 -37.37
CA ASN A 234 -54.05 -67.98 -37.80
C ASN A 234 -54.26 -68.25 -39.29
N VAL A 235 -53.32 -67.82 -40.15
CA VAL A 235 -53.38 -68.10 -41.59
C VAL A 235 -53.48 -69.60 -41.84
N ILE A 236 -52.62 -70.41 -41.22
CA ILE A 236 -52.64 -71.87 -41.36
C ILE A 236 -54.00 -72.47 -40.94
N ILE A 237 -54.57 -71.99 -39.83
CA ILE A 237 -55.90 -72.44 -39.36
C ILE A 237 -56.98 -72.12 -40.39
N TRP A 238 -56.99 -70.91 -40.94
CA TRP A 238 -57.98 -70.49 -41.92
C TRP A 238 -57.81 -71.17 -43.27
N GLU A 239 -56.58 -71.39 -43.73
CA GLU A 239 -56.28 -72.17 -44.94
C GLU A 239 -56.78 -73.61 -44.81
N SER A 240 -56.55 -74.25 -43.66
CA SER A 240 -57.06 -75.61 -43.39
C SER A 240 -58.60 -75.65 -43.43
N ARG A 241 -59.25 -74.68 -42.78
CA ARG A 241 -60.72 -74.56 -42.78
C ARG A 241 -61.27 -74.30 -44.18
N TRP A 242 -60.61 -73.43 -44.95
CA TRP A 242 -60.96 -73.15 -46.33
C TRP A 242 -60.83 -74.39 -47.21
N ALA A 243 -59.71 -75.11 -47.11
CA ALA A 243 -59.49 -76.36 -47.84
C ALA A 243 -60.55 -77.42 -47.49
N HIS A 244 -60.97 -77.50 -46.22
CA HIS A 244 -62.06 -78.40 -45.81
C HIS A 244 -63.40 -78.02 -46.44
N ILE A 245 -63.75 -76.73 -46.45
CA ILE A 245 -64.96 -76.22 -47.11
C ILE A 245 -64.91 -76.51 -48.61
N GLN A 246 -63.78 -76.22 -49.26
CA GLN A 246 -63.59 -76.45 -50.69
C GLN A 246 -63.69 -77.93 -51.05
N ASN A 247 -63.05 -78.82 -50.29
CA ASN A 247 -63.17 -80.27 -50.48
C ASN A 247 -64.60 -80.77 -50.29
N THR A 248 -65.32 -80.24 -49.29
CA THR A 248 -66.72 -80.60 -49.04
C THR A 248 -67.62 -80.12 -50.17
N ALA A 249 -67.42 -78.89 -50.65
CA ALA A 249 -68.12 -78.35 -51.81
C ALA A 249 -67.84 -79.19 -53.06
N ALA A 250 -66.58 -79.54 -53.34
CA ALA A 250 -66.21 -80.40 -54.46
C ALA A 250 -66.88 -81.78 -54.39
N LYS A 251 -66.91 -82.41 -53.20
CA LYS A 251 -67.62 -83.69 -52.98
C LYS A 251 -69.12 -83.55 -53.24
N LYS A 252 -69.76 -82.49 -52.74
CA LYS A 252 -71.20 -82.24 -52.97
C LYS A 252 -71.51 -81.97 -54.44
N THR A 253 -70.68 -81.18 -55.11
CA THR A 253 -70.80 -80.89 -56.55
C THR A 253 -70.62 -82.16 -57.38
N LEU A 254 -69.65 -83.01 -57.04
CA LEU A 254 -69.45 -84.30 -57.70
C LEU A 254 -70.66 -85.21 -57.50
N LEU A 255 -71.13 -85.38 -56.25
CA LEU A 255 -72.30 -86.20 -55.94
C LEU A 255 -73.55 -85.71 -56.69
N LEU A 256 -73.78 -84.39 -56.70
CA LEU A 256 -74.87 -83.79 -57.46
C LEU A 256 -74.72 -84.10 -58.95
N GLY A 257 -73.53 -83.96 -59.52
CA GLY A 257 -73.25 -84.32 -60.91
C GLY A 257 -73.51 -85.80 -61.20
N THR A 258 -73.09 -86.71 -60.31
CA THR A 258 -73.36 -88.15 -60.42
C THR A 258 -74.86 -88.46 -60.37
N ILE A 259 -75.59 -87.85 -59.45
CA ILE A 259 -77.06 -88.01 -59.35
C ILE A 259 -77.70 -87.51 -60.65
N LYS A 260 -77.34 -86.32 -61.13
CA LYS A 260 -77.84 -85.76 -62.39
C LYS A 260 -77.61 -86.72 -63.57
N MET A 261 -76.41 -87.27 -63.69
CA MET A 261 -76.07 -88.20 -64.78
C MET A 261 -76.80 -89.54 -64.67
N ALA A 262 -76.91 -90.10 -63.46
CA ALA A 262 -77.65 -91.34 -63.23
C ALA A 262 -79.14 -91.16 -63.53
N THR A 263 -79.74 -90.05 -63.08
CA THR A 263 -81.12 -89.66 -63.42
C THR A 263 -81.29 -89.53 -64.92
N LEU A 264 -80.42 -88.79 -65.60
CA LEU A 264 -80.50 -88.59 -67.04
C LEU A 264 -80.44 -89.93 -67.79
N ASN A 265 -79.53 -90.82 -67.39
CA ASN A 265 -79.40 -92.15 -67.97
C ASN A 265 -80.66 -92.99 -67.78
N LEU A 266 -81.25 -93.01 -66.58
CA LEU A 266 -82.50 -93.71 -66.30
C LEU A 266 -83.67 -93.11 -67.09
N PHE A 267 -83.76 -91.79 -67.15
CA PHE A 267 -84.78 -91.08 -67.92
C PHE A 267 -84.70 -91.46 -69.40
N GLN A 268 -83.51 -91.47 -69.99
CA GLN A 268 -83.32 -91.89 -71.38
C GLN A 268 -83.76 -93.34 -71.63
N ILE A 269 -83.56 -94.26 -70.67
CA ILE A 269 -84.07 -95.63 -70.77
C ILE A 269 -85.60 -95.65 -70.76
N VAL A 270 -86.22 -94.93 -69.82
CA VAL A 270 -87.68 -94.81 -69.67
C VAL A 270 -88.30 -94.21 -70.93
N SER A 271 -87.79 -93.07 -71.42
CA SER A 271 -88.25 -92.43 -72.66
C SER A 271 -88.11 -93.36 -73.88
N LYS A 272 -87.03 -94.14 -73.96
CA LYS A 272 -86.85 -95.11 -75.05
C LYS A 272 -87.88 -96.24 -75.02
N GLN A 273 -88.29 -96.70 -73.83
CA GLN A 273 -89.32 -97.73 -73.68
C GLN A 273 -90.74 -97.22 -73.98
N LEU A 274 -91.04 -95.98 -73.56
CA LEU A 274 -92.32 -95.32 -73.83
C LEU A 274 -92.52 -94.94 -75.30
N LYS A 275 -91.46 -94.95 -76.13
CA LYS A 275 -91.46 -94.51 -77.55
C LYS A 275 -91.99 -93.07 -77.75
N GLU A 276 -92.12 -92.29 -76.69
CA GLU A 276 -92.50 -90.89 -76.73
C GLU A 276 -91.26 -90.00 -76.70
N VAL A 277 -91.18 -89.05 -77.63
CA VAL A 277 -90.19 -87.97 -77.59
C VAL A 277 -90.71 -86.95 -76.58
N THR A 278 -90.34 -87.12 -75.31
CA THR A 278 -90.66 -86.13 -74.29
C THR A 278 -89.60 -85.01 -74.31
N GLU A 279 -90.04 -83.78 -74.59
CA GLU A 279 -89.22 -82.55 -74.57
C GLU A 279 -88.89 -82.14 -73.12
N VAL A 280 -88.05 -82.92 -72.44
CA VAL A 280 -87.50 -82.54 -71.13
C VAL A 280 -86.09 -82.01 -71.32
N ALA A 281 -85.82 -80.81 -70.80
CA ALA A 281 -84.49 -80.20 -70.86
C ALA A 281 -83.46 -81.06 -70.14
N LEU A 282 -82.26 -81.20 -70.71
CA LEU A 282 -81.17 -82.04 -70.19
C LEU A 282 -80.75 -81.67 -68.75
N GLU A 283 -80.89 -80.40 -68.38
CA GLU A 283 -80.53 -79.88 -67.05
C GLU A 283 -81.66 -79.93 -66.01
N ASP A 284 -82.89 -80.26 -66.42
CA ASP A 284 -84.05 -80.29 -65.52
C ASP A 284 -84.19 -81.67 -64.85
N THR A 285 -83.27 -81.95 -63.92
CA THR A 285 -83.19 -83.24 -63.22
C THR A 285 -84.45 -83.57 -62.42
N HIS A 286 -85.18 -82.56 -61.93
CA HIS A 286 -86.40 -82.78 -61.15
C HIS A 286 -87.50 -83.37 -62.05
N LYS A 287 -87.78 -82.77 -63.21
CA LYS A 287 -88.77 -83.31 -64.15
C LYS A 287 -88.39 -84.68 -64.68
N GLN A 288 -87.09 -84.93 -64.90
CA GLN A 288 -86.61 -86.26 -65.31
C GLN A 288 -86.91 -87.32 -64.23
N LEU A 289 -86.70 -87.00 -62.94
CA LEU A 289 -87.06 -87.89 -61.84
C LEU A 289 -88.57 -88.11 -61.74
N ASP A 290 -89.38 -87.06 -61.87
CA ASP A 290 -90.85 -87.17 -61.83
C ASP A 290 -91.36 -88.15 -62.90
N MET A 291 -90.80 -88.07 -64.11
CA MET A 291 -91.14 -88.99 -65.20
C MET A 291 -90.69 -90.43 -64.94
N ILE A 292 -89.48 -90.63 -64.42
CA ILE A 292 -89.01 -91.97 -64.02
C ILE A 292 -89.92 -92.55 -62.93
N GLN A 293 -90.30 -91.73 -61.94
CA GLN A 293 -91.18 -92.13 -60.84
C GLN A 293 -92.55 -92.56 -61.38
N GLN A 294 -93.16 -91.74 -62.25
CA GLN A 294 -94.45 -92.08 -62.85
C GLN A 294 -94.39 -93.40 -63.60
N PHE A 295 -93.35 -93.62 -64.41
CA PHE A 295 -93.18 -94.86 -65.14
C PHE A 295 -92.99 -96.09 -64.24
N ILE A 296 -92.21 -95.99 -63.16
CA ILE A 296 -92.05 -97.07 -62.17
C ILE A 296 -93.38 -97.37 -61.47
N GLN A 297 -94.16 -96.34 -61.14
CA GLN A 297 -95.46 -96.49 -60.52
C GLN A 297 -96.43 -97.21 -61.48
N ASP A 298 -96.49 -96.78 -62.74
CA ASP A 298 -97.32 -97.41 -63.77
C ASP A 298 -96.96 -98.90 -63.95
N LEU A 299 -95.66 -99.23 -64.04
CA LEU A 299 -95.20 -100.63 -64.10
C LEU A 299 -95.56 -101.45 -62.86
N SER A 300 -95.47 -100.84 -61.67
CA SER A 300 -95.82 -101.49 -60.40
C SER A 300 -97.31 -101.76 -60.31
N ASP A 301 -98.14 -100.83 -60.76
CA ASP A 301 -99.58 -100.96 -60.82
C ASP A 301 -99.99 -102.05 -61.82
N ILE A 302 -99.38 -102.06 -63.02
CA ILE A 302 -99.56 -103.14 -64.02
C ILE A 302 -99.16 -104.50 -63.42
N TRP A 303 -98.01 -104.60 -62.75
CA TRP A 303 -97.56 -105.85 -62.14
C TRP A 303 -98.48 -106.32 -61.01
N ALA A 304 -98.97 -105.40 -60.17
CA ALA A 304 -99.94 -105.70 -59.13
C ALA A 304 -101.27 -106.22 -59.71
N GLU A 305 -101.71 -105.68 -60.84
CA GLU A 305 -102.87 -106.20 -61.59
C GLU A 305 -102.61 -107.60 -62.16
N VAL A 306 -101.43 -107.83 -62.77
CA VAL A 306 -101.05 -109.15 -63.31
C VAL A 306 -100.99 -110.19 -62.20
N LYS A 307 -100.40 -109.86 -61.04
CA LYS A 307 -100.33 -110.75 -59.88
C LYS A 307 -101.70 -111.06 -59.27
N LYS A 308 -102.61 -110.07 -59.24
CA LYS A 308 -104.02 -110.31 -58.86
C LYS A 308 -104.70 -111.31 -59.81
N LYS A 309 -104.42 -111.21 -61.12
CA LYS A 309 -104.93 -112.16 -62.13
C LYS A 309 -104.31 -113.57 -61.99
N GLU A 310 -103.03 -113.68 -61.66
CA GLU A 310 -102.35 -114.96 -61.39
C GLU A 310 -102.89 -115.66 -60.14
N GLN A 311 -103.12 -114.92 -59.05
CA GLN A 311 -103.71 -115.47 -57.82
C GLN A 311 -105.17 -115.89 -58.00
N GLN A 312 -105.88 -115.33 -58.99
CA GLN A 312 -107.21 -115.78 -59.39
C GLN A 312 -107.17 -117.06 -60.25
N GLN A 313 -106.07 -117.33 -60.96
CA GLN A 313 -105.88 -118.56 -61.75
C GLN A 313 -105.44 -119.78 -60.92
N VAL A 314 -104.77 -119.59 -59.78
CA VAL A 314 -104.36 -120.69 -58.87
C VAL A 314 -105.51 -121.15 -57.94
N ARG A 315 -106.65 -120.45 -57.96
CA ARG A 315 -107.86 -120.77 -57.17
C ARG A 315 -108.96 -121.50 -57.95
N VAL A 316 -108.63 -122.01 -59.15
CA VAL A 316 -109.50 -122.83 -60.01
C VAL A 316 -108.81 -124.17 -60.25
#